data_AF-A0AAV6QZ96-F1
#
_entry.id   AF-A0AAV6QZ96-F1
#
_cell.length_a   1.000
_cell.length_b   1.000
_cell.length_c   1.000
_cell.angle_alpha   90.00
_cell.angle_beta   90.00
_cell.angle_gamma   90.00
#
_symmetry.space_group_name_H-M   'P 1'
#
loop_
_entity.id
_entity.type
_entity.pdbx_description
1 polymer ?
#
loop_
_entity_poly.entity_id
_entity_poly.type
_entity_poly.pdbx_seq_one_letter_code
_entity_poly.pdbx_strand_id
1 'polypeptide(L)'
;MTSLALFSLLYFLSVLTLTDSSLSSISTEPPPAASKCTLLNSFQPGFVVQGDYVIGGIFPLHYNLKMPVVNGTYRPPPINCNGHRLFLRAFRWAQTMRLAVEEINQNPVMLPNHTLGYKIFDSCRYPLTGQRAVLSMLNGVNEENSSMCTNASSLLAVIGASGSGQSIVVSRILQSFRIPMISYASSCACLSDRQKYPTFFRVIPSDDYQVKAIAQLLLHFNWTWVGLLRGDNDYGRFAAKGLLRELQETKVCLAYQEMIPLPYNHQAGLRIIKVMRSSTANVVVVFATAGDMTPFLRDYMTHNITGIQWVASEPLVTASVFSGREYYPYLGGAIGFGIKKGHISRLGDFLQTVNPKRYPDNVLVHELWESLYGCSPFPSSVTQMPPCSGQESLLEQNSAYMNTSSPRIAYNVYKAVYAIAHSLHNLLLCQPGRGPFQNNSCAQSNNIHPWQLQHYLQEVNFQIAGEEVDFDSKGDSVPYYDIINWQRGPQGNIEFVNVGLFDGTKAVGEKLLIQEDGIMWAGHQSEASCSHCVFTFIRCQLLKFCRLRWR
;
A
#
# COMPACT_ATOMS: atom_id res chain seq x y z
N MET A 1 -61.44 -28.74 6.87
CA MET A 1 -62.43 -27.64 6.94
C MET A 1 -61.86 -26.57 7.87
N THR A 2 -61.84 -25.31 7.40
CA THR A 2 -61.68 -24.03 8.14
C THR A 2 -60.42 -23.85 9.00
N SER A 3 -59.34 -23.17 8.56
CA SER A 3 -59.18 -21.72 8.24
C SER A 3 -59.57 -20.78 9.39
N LEU A 4 -58.58 -20.10 9.98
CA LEU A 4 -58.59 -18.65 10.21
C LEU A 4 -57.21 -18.16 10.71
N ALA A 5 -56.64 -17.27 9.91
CA ALA A 5 -55.36 -16.60 10.07
C ALA A 5 -55.41 -15.48 11.11
N LEU A 6 -54.29 -15.25 11.81
CA LEU A 6 -54.09 -14.06 12.64
C LEU A 6 -53.65 -12.87 11.78
N PHE A 7 -54.30 -11.74 12.05
CA PHE A 7 -54.11 -10.41 11.49
C PHE A 7 -52.70 -9.85 11.71
N SER A 8 -52.17 -9.17 10.70
CA SER A 8 -51.33 -7.98 10.89
C SER A 8 -51.72 -6.95 9.84
N LEU A 9 -52.07 -5.75 10.29
CA LEU A 9 -52.62 -4.65 9.49
C LEU A 9 -51.65 -4.19 8.39
N LEU A 10 -52.11 -4.20 7.14
CA LEU A 10 -51.60 -3.37 6.05
C LEU A 10 -52.57 -2.21 5.85
N TYR A 11 -52.15 -0.99 6.20
CA TYR A 11 -52.85 0.23 5.80
C TYR A 11 -52.55 0.51 4.32
N PHE A 12 -53.54 0.24 3.47
CA PHE A 12 -53.63 0.78 2.12
C PHE A 12 -54.23 2.20 2.23
N LEU A 13 -53.47 3.22 1.83
CA LEU A 13 -54.00 4.52 1.47
C LEU A 13 -53.86 4.68 -0.03
N SER A 14 -54.99 4.45 -0.71
CA SER A 14 -55.24 4.85 -2.09
C SER A 14 -55.23 6.37 -2.20
N VAL A 15 -54.32 6.92 -3.01
CA VAL A 15 -54.48 8.26 -3.56
C VAL A 15 -54.71 8.10 -5.06
N LEU A 16 -55.86 8.61 -5.51
CA LEU A 16 -56.26 8.63 -6.91
C LEU A 16 -55.18 9.29 -7.77
N THR A 17 -54.76 8.56 -8.80
CA THR A 17 -54.01 9.08 -9.93
C THR A 17 -54.91 10.00 -10.77
N LEU A 18 -54.67 11.30 -10.73
CA LEU A 18 -55.02 12.18 -11.83
C LEU A 18 -53.99 11.93 -12.95
N THR A 19 -54.44 11.26 -14.01
CA THR A 19 -53.69 11.13 -15.26
C THR A 19 -53.70 12.47 -15.97
N ASP A 20 -52.68 13.29 -15.75
CA ASP A 20 -52.35 14.38 -16.65
C ASP A 20 -51.25 13.89 -17.60
N SER A 21 -51.68 13.47 -18.78
CA SER A 21 -50.83 13.03 -19.87
C SER A 21 -50.16 14.25 -20.51
N SER A 22 -49.06 14.71 -19.91
CA SER A 22 -48.06 15.49 -20.61
C SER A 22 -46.68 15.20 -20.02
N LEU A 23 -46.10 14.04 -20.36
CA LEU A 23 -44.65 13.95 -20.44
C LEU A 23 -44.22 14.85 -21.60
N SER A 24 -44.10 16.15 -21.33
CA SER A 24 -43.13 16.95 -22.05
C SER A 24 -41.79 16.27 -21.79
N SER A 25 -41.21 15.72 -22.86
CA SER A 25 -39.79 15.45 -22.89
C SER A 25 -39.11 16.76 -22.49
N ILE A 26 -38.61 16.86 -21.25
CA ILE A 26 -37.63 17.87 -20.92
C ILE A 26 -36.37 17.41 -21.65
N SER A 27 -36.33 17.66 -22.95
CA SER A 27 -35.10 17.91 -23.67
C SER A 27 -34.59 19.23 -23.11
N THR A 28 -33.94 19.18 -21.95
CA THR A 28 -32.98 20.22 -21.63
C THR A 28 -32.01 20.21 -22.80
N GLU A 29 -32.04 21.25 -23.62
CA GLU A 29 -30.93 21.54 -24.52
C GLU A 29 -29.64 21.36 -23.70
N PRO A 30 -28.61 20.68 -24.22
CA PRO A 30 -27.33 20.65 -23.56
C PRO A 30 -26.97 22.12 -23.27
N PRO A 31 -26.57 22.46 -22.03
CA PRO A 31 -26.18 23.83 -21.71
C PRO A 31 -25.19 24.28 -22.79
N PRO A 32 -25.30 25.50 -23.33
CA PRO A 32 -24.39 25.98 -24.35
C PRO A 32 -22.97 25.68 -23.89
N ALA A 33 -22.19 25.00 -24.74
CA ALA A 33 -20.85 24.53 -24.40
C ALA A 33 -20.12 25.64 -23.66
N ALA A 34 -19.79 25.42 -22.38
CA ALA A 34 -19.23 26.45 -21.52
C ALA A 34 -18.03 27.08 -22.24
N SER A 35 -18.15 28.35 -22.63
CA SER A 35 -17.15 29.05 -23.44
C SER A 35 -15.86 29.34 -22.66
N LYS A 36 -15.87 29.08 -21.35
CA LYS A 36 -14.74 29.28 -20.46
C LYS A 36 -14.77 28.24 -19.34
N CYS A 37 -13.80 27.33 -19.34
CA CYS A 37 -13.57 26.43 -18.21
C CYS A 37 -12.65 27.12 -17.21
N THR A 38 -13.01 27.11 -15.92
CA THR A 38 -12.16 27.64 -14.84
C THR A 38 -11.75 26.50 -13.91
N LEU A 39 -10.44 26.32 -13.74
CA LEU A 39 -9.93 25.35 -12.77
C LEU A 39 -10.28 25.82 -11.36
N LEU A 40 -11.15 25.08 -10.67
CA LEU A 40 -11.70 25.48 -9.37
C LEU A 40 -10.70 25.31 -8.21
N ASN A 41 -9.68 24.48 -8.41
CA ASN A 41 -8.65 24.19 -7.42
C ASN A 41 -7.42 23.58 -8.09
N SER A 42 -6.23 23.91 -7.62
CA SER A 42 -4.99 23.27 -8.06
C SER A 42 -4.47 22.31 -6.99
N PHE A 43 -3.79 21.27 -7.45
CA PHE A 43 -3.07 20.34 -6.60
C PHE A 43 -1.75 20.09 -7.31
N GLN A 44 -0.65 20.52 -6.71
CA GLN A 44 0.63 20.59 -7.40
C GLN A 44 1.37 19.25 -7.27
N PRO A 45 2.01 18.78 -8.35
CA PRO A 45 2.89 17.62 -8.28
C PRO A 45 4.15 17.95 -7.47
N GLY A 46 4.63 16.97 -6.70
CA GLY A 46 5.88 17.05 -5.97
C GLY A 46 7.12 16.96 -6.85
N PHE A 47 7.06 16.17 -7.93
CA PHE A 47 8.12 16.07 -8.92
C PHE A 47 7.54 15.92 -10.33
N VAL A 48 8.12 16.61 -11.31
CA VAL A 48 7.71 16.54 -12.72
C VAL A 48 8.94 16.44 -13.60
N VAL A 49 8.88 15.56 -14.60
CA VAL A 49 9.83 15.50 -15.72
C VAL A 49 9.02 15.30 -16.99
N GLN A 50 9.34 16.08 -18.03
CA GLN A 50 8.72 15.94 -19.35
C GLN A 50 9.32 14.73 -20.08
N GLY A 51 8.55 14.15 -20.99
CA GLY A 51 8.97 13.11 -21.91
C GLY A 51 7.91 12.90 -22.98
N ASP A 52 8.24 12.13 -24.02
CA ASP A 52 7.31 11.79 -25.10
C ASP A 52 6.07 11.05 -24.58
N TYR A 53 6.28 10.25 -23.54
CA TYR A 53 5.26 9.47 -22.86
C TYR A 53 5.26 9.77 -21.36
N VAL A 54 4.11 10.09 -20.77
CA VAL A 54 4.03 10.52 -19.37
C VAL A 54 3.29 9.48 -18.52
N ILE A 55 3.89 9.11 -17.38
CA ILE A 55 3.27 8.26 -16.35
C ILE A 55 3.04 9.03 -15.04
N GLY A 56 1.99 8.66 -14.32
CA GLY A 56 1.65 9.23 -13.02
C GLY A 56 2.25 8.42 -11.88
N GLY A 57 2.62 9.07 -10.78
CA GLY A 57 3.06 8.42 -9.54
C GLY A 57 2.30 8.94 -8.33
N ILE A 58 1.65 8.08 -7.55
CA ILE A 58 0.90 8.46 -6.34
C ILE A 58 1.56 7.81 -5.13
N PHE A 59 2.21 8.62 -4.29
CA PHE A 59 2.97 8.15 -3.12
C PHE A 59 2.49 8.79 -1.82
N PRO A 60 2.55 8.12 -0.65
CA PRO A 60 2.20 8.72 0.63
C PRO A 60 3.43 9.43 1.23
N LEU A 61 3.81 10.59 0.70
CA LEU A 61 5.02 11.32 1.12
C LEU A 61 4.86 11.89 2.54
N HIS A 62 3.63 12.17 2.98
CA HIS A 62 3.32 12.58 4.35
C HIS A 62 2.52 11.53 5.14
N TYR A 63 2.71 11.51 6.46
CA TYR A 63 1.96 10.64 7.36
C TYR A 63 0.53 11.11 7.64
N ASN A 64 0.34 12.44 7.74
CA ASN A 64 -0.87 13.03 8.29
C ASN A 64 -1.52 13.97 7.28
N LEU A 65 -2.85 13.98 7.32
CA LEU A 65 -3.68 14.95 6.64
C LEU A 65 -4.34 15.82 7.70
N LYS A 66 -4.15 17.14 7.64
CA LYS A 66 -4.91 18.05 8.48
C LYS A 66 -6.23 18.35 7.78
N MET A 67 -7.28 17.65 8.18
CA MET A 67 -8.63 17.95 7.71
C MET A 67 -9.07 19.29 8.32
N PRO A 68 -9.46 20.29 7.50
CA PRO A 68 -10.03 21.51 8.03
C PRO A 68 -11.36 21.19 8.72
N VAL A 69 -11.64 21.90 9.80
CA VAL A 69 -12.96 21.83 10.45
C VAL A 69 -13.98 22.41 9.49
N VAL A 70 -14.93 21.59 9.06
CA VAL A 70 -16.00 22.00 8.13
C VAL A 70 -17.25 22.31 8.95
N ASN A 71 -17.43 23.60 9.27
CA ASN A 71 -18.64 24.07 9.97
C ASN A 71 -19.76 24.54 9.01
N GLY A 72 -19.54 24.43 7.69
CA GLY A 72 -20.50 24.82 6.66
C GLY A 72 -20.72 26.34 6.50
N THR A 73 -20.06 27.17 7.30
CA THR A 73 -20.20 28.63 7.29
C THR A 73 -19.25 29.36 6.34
N TYR A 74 -18.14 28.73 5.95
CA TYR A 74 -17.14 29.28 5.03
C TYR A 74 -16.62 28.18 4.11
N ARG A 75 -16.10 28.58 2.93
CA ARG A 75 -15.38 27.66 2.05
C ARG A 75 -14.15 27.16 2.81
N PRO A 76 -14.04 25.85 3.09
CA PRO A 76 -12.89 25.34 3.83
C PRO A 76 -11.60 25.57 3.03
N PRO A 77 -10.48 25.85 3.70
CA PRO A 77 -9.20 25.96 3.02
C PRO A 77 -8.85 24.65 2.31
N PRO A 78 -8.02 24.69 1.25
CA PRO A 78 -7.61 23.48 0.56
C PRO A 78 -6.95 22.53 1.55
N ILE A 79 -7.31 21.26 1.46
CA ILE A 79 -6.65 20.22 2.24
C ILE A 79 -5.17 20.23 1.84
N ASN A 80 -4.32 20.44 2.84
CA ASN A 80 -2.89 20.40 2.68
C ASN A 80 -2.33 19.26 3.52
N CYS A 81 -1.28 18.63 3.03
CA CYS A 81 -0.55 17.60 3.74
C CYS A 81 0.42 18.25 4.70
N ASN A 82 -0.13 19.15 5.52
CA ASN A 82 0.61 19.98 6.46
C ASN A 82 0.81 19.21 7.76
N GLY A 83 1.89 18.45 7.79
CA GLY A 83 2.64 18.20 8.99
C GLY A 83 4.05 17.92 8.54
N HIS A 84 5.05 18.67 9.02
CA HIS A 84 6.49 18.53 8.75
C HIS A 84 7.09 17.14 9.08
N ARG A 85 6.29 16.07 9.03
CA ARG A 85 6.63 14.68 9.27
C ARG A 85 6.49 13.96 7.94
N LEU A 86 7.54 14.07 7.14
CA LEU A 86 7.69 13.25 5.94
C LEU A 86 7.74 11.78 6.31
N PHE A 87 7.10 10.97 5.49
CA PHE A 87 7.28 9.54 5.49
C PHE A 87 8.52 9.21 4.65
N LEU A 88 9.69 9.33 5.28
CA LEU A 88 11.00 9.15 4.64
C LEU A 88 11.14 7.85 3.82
N ARG A 89 10.56 6.75 4.30
CA ARG A 89 10.53 5.46 3.57
C ARG A 89 9.73 5.57 2.27
N ALA A 90 8.58 6.25 2.29
CA ALA A 90 7.77 6.49 1.10
C ALA A 90 8.36 7.55 0.17
N PHE A 91 9.10 8.52 0.71
CA PHE A 91 9.88 9.45 -0.11
C PHE A 91 10.91 8.71 -0.95
N ARG A 92 11.62 7.72 -0.35
CA ARG A 92 12.50 6.83 -1.12
C ARG A 92 11.75 6.07 -2.21
N TRP A 93 10.51 5.63 -1.98
CA TRP A 93 9.71 4.97 -3.02
C TRP A 93 9.48 5.89 -4.22
N ALA A 94 9.13 7.15 -3.99
CA ALA A 94 9.02 8.14 -5.05
C ALA A 94 10.36 8.38 -5.76
N GLN A 95 11.48 8.48 -5.03
CA GLN A 95 12.80 8.59 -5.64
C GLN A 95 13.17 7.34 -6.46
N THR A 96 12.70 6.16 -6.07
CA THR A 96 12.94 4.92 -6.82
C THR A 96 12.22 4.93 -8.17
N MET A 97 11.02 5.50 -8.25
CA MET A 97 10.36 5.72 -9.54
C MET A 97 11.18 6.65 -10.45
N ARG A 98 11.71 7.73 -9.89
CA ARG A 98 12.53 8.70 -10.63
C ARG A 98 13.82 8.07 -11.16
N LEU A 99 14.50 7.27 -10.32
CA LEU A 99 15.68 6.51 -10.71
C LEU A 99 15.37 5.53 -11.84
N ALA A 100 14.28 4.76 -11.73
CA ALA A 100 13.91 3.79 -12.77
C ALA A 100 13.68 4.48 -14.13
N VAL A 101 12.98 5.62 -14.12
CA VAL A 101 12.76 6.42 -15.34
C VAL A 101 14.07 6.95 -15.90
N GLU A 102 14.98 7.44 -15.05
CA GLU A 102 16.31 7.89 -15.48
C GLU A 102 17.11 6.75 -16.14
N GLU A 103 17.11 5.56 -15.54
CA GLU A 103 17.80 4.39 -16.09
C GLU A 103 17.21 3.92 -17.42
N ILE A 104 15.89 3.93 -17.56
CA ILE A 104 15.21 3.58 -18.81
C ILE A 104 15.59 4.58 -19.91
N ASN A 105 15.54 5.88 -19.63
CA ASN A 105 15.90 6.92 -20.62
C ASN A 105 17.39 6.90 -20.99
N GLN A 106 18.25 6.36 -20.14
CA GLN A 106 19.69 6.17 -20.41
C GLN A 106 20.00 4.86 -21.14
N ASN A 107 19.04 3.94 -21.24
CA ASN A 107 19.25 2.63 -21.85
C ASN A 107 19.00 2.72 -23.38
N PRO A 108 20.02 2.49 -24.24
CA PRO A 108 19.86 2.63 -25.68
C PRO A 108 18.98 1.55 -26.33
N VAL A 109 18.74 0.44 -25.63
CA VAL A 109 17.93 -0.69 -26.11
C VAL A 109 16.46 -0.50 -25.73
N MET A 110 16.19 0.05 -24.55
CA MET A 110 14.85 0.22 -24.01
C MET A 110 14.26 1.56 -24.49
N LEU A 111 13.13 1.51 -25.20
CA LEU A 111 12.45 2.70 -25.76
C LEU A 111 13.38 3.59 -26.64
N PRO A 112 14.02 3.04 -27.70
CA PRO A 112 14.96 3.83 -28.51
C PRO A 112 14.26 5.04 -29.14
N ASN A 113 14.94 6.21 -29.13
CA ASN A 113 14.45 7.51 -29.61
C ASN A 113 13.22 8.07 -28.88
N HIS A 114 12.85 7.49 -27.74
CA HIS A 114 11.72 7.94 -26.94
C HIS A 114 12.12 8.14 -25.49
N THR A 115 11.45 9.07 -24.82
CA THR A 115 11.70 9.42 -23.43
C THR A 115 10.44 9.21 -22.58
N LEU A 116 10.63 8.65 -21.41
CA LEU A 116 9.59 8.50 -20.39
C LEU A 116 9.67 9.69 -19.42
N GLY A 117 8.57 10.41 -19.30
CA GLY A 117 8.34 11.49 -18.33
C GLY A 117 7.45 11.02 -17.18
N TYR A 118 7.34 11.84 -16.13
CA TYR A 118 6.47 11.55 -15.00
C TYR A 118 5.86 12.77 -14.32
N LYS A 119 4.75 12.55 -13.62
CA LYS A 119 4.19 13.47 -12.60
C LYS A 119 3.98 12.71 -11.29
N ILE A 120 4.66 13.10 -10.22
CA ILE A 120 4.56 12.47 -8.90
C ILE A 120 3.75 13.35 -7.95
N PHE A 121 2.75 12.78 -7.28
CA PHE A 121 1.87 13.46 -6.34
C PHE A 121 1.89 12.79 -4.97
N ASP A 122 1.70 13.61 -3.95
CA ASP A 122 1.49 13.13 -2.59
C ASP A 122 0.02 12.76 -2.36
N SER A 123 -0.21 11.58 -1.80
CA SER A 123 -1.53 11.08 -1.41
C SER A 123 -1.78 11.17 0.10
N CYS A 124 -0.73 11.43 0.88
CA CYS A 124 -0.80 11.67 2.32
C CYS A 124 -1.48 10.54 3.10
N ARG A 125 -1.53 9.33 2.50
CA ARG A 125 -2.20 8.10 2.96
C ARG A 125 -3.73 8.10 2.92
N TYR A 126 -4.40 9.15 2.44
CA TYR A 126 -5.87 9.21 2.43
C TYR A 126 -6.46 9.01 1.03
N PRO A 127 -7.63 8.35 0.91
CA PRO A 127 -8.31 8.18 -0.37
C PRO A 127 -8.69 9.51 -1.03
N LEU A 128 -9.08 10.52 -0.23
CA LEU A 128 -9.48 11.85 -0.71
C LEU A 128 -8.33 12.58 -1.43
N THR A 129 -7.13 12.55 -0.89
CA THR A 129 -5.97 13.17 -1.55
C THR A 129 -5.52 12.32 -2.75
N GLY A 130 -5.66 10.99 -2.69
CA GLY A 130 -5.50 10.12 -3.86
C GLY A 130 -6.43 10.50 -5.02
N GLN A 131 -7.69 10.81 -4.73
CA GLN A 131 -8.65 11.34 -5.70
C GLN A 131 -8.18 12.68 -6.29
N ARG A 132 -7.72 13.61 -5.46
CA ARG A 132 -7.18 14.90 -5.95
C ARG A 132 -5.96 14.69 -6.85
N ALA A 133 -5.03 13.84 -6.44
CA ALA A 133 -3.85 13.50 -7.22
C ALA A 133 -4.22 13.00 -8.62
N VAL A 134 -5.10 12.01 -8.72
CA VAL A 134 -5.45 11.44 -10.03
C VAL A 134 -6.21 12.43 -10.92
N LEU A 135 -7.13 13.23 -10.37
CA LEU A 135 -7.82 14.26 -11.15
C LEU A 135 -6.84 15.30 -11.68
N SER A 136 -5.86 15.73 -10.88
CA SER A 136 -4.83 16.65 -11.33
C SER A 136 -3.82 16.03 -12.30
N MET A 137 -3.62 14.71 -12.29
CA MET A 137 -2.80 14.01 -13.29
C MET A 137 -3.48 13.95 -14.67
N LEU A 138 -4.80 13.80 -14.69
CA LEU A 138 -5.62 13.78 -15.91
C LEU A 138 -5.64 15.16 -16.59
N ASN A 139 -5.40 16.21 -15.82
CA ASN A 139 -5.24 17.56 -16.31
C ASN A 139 -3.86 17.77 -16.96
N GLY A 140 -3.81 18.53 -18.06
CA GLY A 140 -2.58 18.95 -18.72
C GLY A 140 -1.68 19.80 -17.80
N VAL A 141 -0.36 19.83 -18.08
CA VAL A 141 0.65 20.52 -17.24
C VAL A 141 0.38 22.03 -17.11
N ASN A 142 -0.31 22.63 -18.07
CA ASN A 142 -0.55 24.08 -18.17
C ASN A 142 -2.05 24.45 -18.16
N GLU A 143 -2.93 23.62 -17.62
CA GLU A 143 -4.37 23.89 -17.65
C GLU A 143 -4.79 25.16 -16.91
N GLU A 144 -3.99 25.63 -15.94
CA GLU A 144 -4.22 26.92 -15.27
C GLU A 144 -4.25 28.11 -16.24
N ASN A 145 -3.60 28.00 -17.40
CA ASN A 145 -3.46 29.07 -18.39
C ASN A 145 -4.38 28.90 -19.62
N SER A 146 -5.17 27.83 -19.70
CA SER A 146 -6.00 27.53 -20.88
C SER A 146 -7.45 27.98 -20.66
N SER A 147 -7.96 28.90 -21.48
CA SER A 147 -9.36 29.37 -21.43
C SER A 147 -10.38 28.31 -21.86
N MET A 148 -9.92 27.28 -22.58
CA MET A 148 -10.67 26.10 -22.99
C MET A 148 -9.89 24.85 -22.58
N CYS A 149 -10.54 23.84 -22.02
CA CYS A 149 -9.95 22.50 -21.82
C CYS A 149 -9.70 21.86 -23.19
N THR A 150 -8.59 22.23 -23.84
CA THR A 150 -8.33 21.92 -25.26
C THR A 150 -7.63 20.59 -25.44
N ASN A 151 -6.78 20.18 -24.51
CA ASN A 151 -6.03 18.92 -24.56
C ASN A 151 -6.06 18.20 -23.20
N ALA A 152 -6.51 16.94 -23.20
CA ALA A 152 -6.32 16.05 -22.06
C ALA A 152 -4.83 15.74 -21.85
N SER A 153 -4.42 15.46 -20.60
CA SER A 153 -3.07 14.98 -20.29
C SER A 153 -2.78 13.69 -21.06
N SER A 154 -1.58 13.56 -21.64
CA SER A 154 -1.08 12.33 -22.29
C SER A 154 -0.67 11.25 -21.27
N LEU A 155 -1.46 11.09 -20.21
CA LEU A 155 -1.19 10.14 -19.14
C LEU A 155 -1.43 8.71 -19.62
N LEU A 156 -0.36 7.93 -19.76
CA LEU A 156 -0.44 6.57 -20.26
C LEU A 156 -0.77 5.54 -19.18
N ALA A 157 -0.22 5.69 -17.99
CA ALA A 157 -0.38 4.77 -16.87
C ALA A 157 -0.13 5.47 -15.53
N VAL A 158 -0.63 4.87 -14.45
CA VAL A 158 -0.40 5.36 -13.08
C VAL A 158 0.26 4.30 -12.23
N ILE A 159 1.33 4.67 -11.54
CA ILE A 159 1.98 3.86 -10.50
C ILE A 159 1.45 4.32 -9.14
N GLY A 160 0.91 3.38 -8.38
CA GLY A 160 0.31 3.65 -7.07
C GLY A 160 -1.06 3.01 -6.94
N ALA A 161 -1.83 3.32 -5.89
CA ALA A 161 -1.37 4.00 -4.69
C ALA A 161 -0.81 2.96 -3.69
N SER A 162 -0.38 3.42 -2.51
CA SER A 162 0.12 2.52 -1.47
C SER A 162 -1.02 1.78 -0.76
N GLY A 163 -1.99 2.50 -0.20
CA GLY A 163 -3.08 1.89 0.58
C GLY A 163 -4.22 1.40 -0.31
N SER A 164 -4.76 0.22 -0.01
CA SER A 164 -5.84 -0.40 -0.80
C SER A 164 -7.07 0.50 -0.95
N GLY A 165 -7.48 1.22 0.10
CA GLY A 165 -8.60 2.17 0.01
C GLY A 165 -8.31 3.36 -0.92
N GLN A 166 -7.05 3.81 -1.02
CA GLN A 166 -6.65 4.84 -1.98
C GLN A 166 -6.71 4.28 -3.41
N SER A 167 -6.17 3.08 -3.61
CA SER A 167 -6.17 2.42 -4.92
C SER A 167 -7.57 2.13 -5.44
N ILE A 168 -8.53 1.77 -4.57
CA ILE A 168 -9.94 1.61 -4.94
C ILE A 168 -10.50 2.91 -5.53
N VAL A 169 -10.25 4.05 -4.87
CA VAL A 169 -10.77 5.35 -5.32
C VAL A 169 -10.11 5.78 -6.62
N VAL A 170 -8.78 5.68 -6.71
CA VAL A 170 -8.02 6.06 -7.91
C VAL A 170 -8.38 5.17 -9.11
N SER A 171 -8.46 3.86 -8.92
CA SER A 171 -8.79 2.89 -9.99
C SER A 171 -10.18 3.15 -10.58
N ARG A 172 -11.18 3.45 -9.74
CA ARG A 172 -12.54 3.81 -10.19
C ARG A 172 -12.60 5.08 -11.04
N ILE A 173 -11.64 5.99 -10.89
CA ILE A 173 -11.55 7.20 -11.72
C ILE A 173 -10.85 6.85 -13.03
N LEU A 174 -9.73 6.15 -12.96
CA LEU A 174 -8.92 5.79 -14.14
C LEU A 174 -9.64 4.85 -15.11
N GLN A 175 -10.48 3.94 -14.61
CA GLN A 175 -11.19 2.98 -15.47
C GLN A 175 -12.08 3.67 -16.53
N SER A 176 -12.67 4.83 -16.21
CA SER A 176 -13.50 5.59 -17.14
C SER A 176 -12.71 6.13 -18.32
N PHE A 177 -11.40 6.34 -18.13
CA PHE A 177 -10.46 6.79 -19.16
C PHE A 177 -9.64 5.62 -19.74
N ARG A 178 -9.92 4.39 -19.30
CA ARG A 178 -9.17 3.16 -19.66
C ARG A 178 -7.66 3.27 -19.40
N ILE A 179 -7.27 4.00 -18.36
CA ILE A 179 -5.86 4.16 -18.00
C ILE A 179 -5.45 3.01 -17.07
N PRO A 180 -4.44 2.20 -17.44
CA PRO A 180 -3.92 1.16 -16.57
C PRO A 180 -3.22 1.75 -15.35
N MET A 181 -3.41 1.08 -14.21
CA MET A 181 -2.83 1.45 -12.92
C MET A 181 -2.06 0.26 -12.36
N ILE A 182 -0.79 0.43 -12.00
CA ILE A 182 0.02 -0.59 -11.34
C ILE A 182 0.30 -0.19 -9.90
N SER A 183 -0.34 -0.86 -8.95
CA SER A 183 -0.04 -0.64 -7.54
C SER A 183 1.20 -1.39 -7.09
N TYR A 184 2.05 -0.68 -6.36
CA TYR A 184 3.28 -1.23 -5.77
C TYR A 184 3.06 -1.81 -4.35
N ALA A 185 1.91 -1.55 -3.71
CA ALA A 185 1.66 -1.96 -2.30
C ALA A 185 0.20 -2.25 -1.91
N SER A 186 -0.80 -2.06 -2.78
CA SER A 186 -2.20 -2.37 -2.44
C SER A 186 -2.53 -3.84 -2.65
N SER A 187 -2.49 -4.60 -1.56
CA SER A 187 -2.61 -6.06 -1.57
C SER A 187 -4.03 -6.60 -1.32
N CYS A 188 -5.04 -5.75 -1.06
CA CYS A 188 -6.41 -6.23 -0.81
C CYS A 188 -6.91 -7.17 -1.91
N ALA A 189 -7.43 -8.34 -1.54
CA ALA A 189 -8.04 -9.29 -2.48
C ALA A 189 -9.24 -8.70 -3.25
N CYS A 190 -9.87 -7.66 -2.71
CA CYS A 190 -10.96 -6.94 -3.35
C CYS A 190 -10.57 -6.31 -4.71
N LEU A 191 -9.29 -5.99 -4.92
CA LEU A 191 -8.80 -5.37 -6.15
C LEU A 191 -8.59 -6.35 -7.31
N SER A 192 -8.64 -7.67 -7.05
CA SER A 192 -8.53 -8.72 -8.07
C SER A 192 -9.80 -8.92 -8.91
N ASP A 193 -10.90 -8.22 -8.57
CA ASP A 193 -12.17 -8.30 -9.29
C ASP A 193 -12.10 -7.47 -10.59
N ARG A 194 -11.79 -8.14 -11.70
CA ARG A 194 -11.68 -7.53 -13.04
C ARG A 194 -12.95 -6.84 -13.53
N GLN A 195 -14.13 -7.24 -13.04
CA GLN A 195 -15.38 -6.55 -13.41
C GLN A 195 -15.47 -5.18 -12.72
N LYS A 196 -14.97 -5.08 -11.48
CA LYS A 196 -14.97 -3.82 -10.71
C LYS A 196 -13.74 -2.96 -10.98
N TYR A 197 -12.61 -3.56 -11.33
CA TYR A 197 -11.32 -2.90 -11.51
C TYR A 197 -10.59 -3.39 -12.79
N PRO A 198 -11.16 -3.14 -13.97
CA PRO A 198 -10.68 -3.72 -15.23
C PRO A 198 -9.27 -3.24 -15.64
N THR A 199 -8.84 -2.07 -15.18
CA THR A 199 -7.55 -1.47 -15.54
C THR A 199 -6.50 -1.56 -14.41
N PHE A 200 -6.80 -2.29 -13.34
CA PHE A 200 -5.93 -2.40 -12.17
C PHE A 200 -4.96 -3.57 -12.27
N PHE A 201 -3.69 -3.32 -12.01
CA PHE A 201 -2.62 -4.30 -11.93
C PHE A 201 -1.83 -4.05 -10.65
N ARG A 202 -1.07 -5.05 -10.19
CA ARG A 202 -0.16 -4.86 -9.07
C ARG A 202 1.01 -5.81 -9.10
N VAL A 203 2.15 -5.28 -8.67
CA VAL A 203 3.43 -6.00 -8.53
C VAL A 203 3.66 -6.48 -7.09
N ILE A 204 2.63 -6.34 -6.25
CA ILE A 204 2.53 -6.95 -4.92
C ILE A 204 1.48 -8.07 -4.98
N PRO A 205 1.70 -9.24 -4.34
CA PRO A 205 0.72 -10.30 -4.39
C PRO A 205 -0.57 -9.96 -3.66
N SER A 206 -1.64 -10.68 -4.01
CA SER A 206 -2.94 -10.62 -3.34
C SER A 206 -2.87 -11.15 -1.91
N ASP A 207 -3.52 -10.44 -0.97
CA ASP A 207 -3.69 -10.89 0.41
C ASP A 207 -4.47 -12.21 0.50
N ASP A 208 -5.19 -12.64 -0.55
CA ASP A 208 -5.79 -13.98 -0.62
C ASP A 208 -4.72 -15.10 -0.44
N TYR A 209 -3.47 -14.83 -0.81
CA TYR A 209 -2.36 -15.75 -0.56
C TYR A 209 -1.74 -15.55 0.81
N GLN A 210 -1.60 -14.29 1.28
CA GLN A 210 -1.08 -14.03 2.63
C GLN A 210 -1.97 -14.61 3.72
N VAL A 211 -3.30 -14.50 3.61
CA VAL A 211 -4.22 -15.07 4.62
C VAL A 211 -4.12 -16.60 4.67
N LYS A 212 -3.91 -17.25 3.52
CA LYS A 212 -3.64 -18.70 3.44
C LYS A 212 -2.31 -19.06 4.08
N ALA A 213 -1.26 -18.28 3.81
CA ALA A 213 0.05 -18.48 4.41
C ALA A 213 0.00 -18.34 5.94
N ILE A 214 -0.70 -17.33 6.45
CA ILE A 214 -0.94 -17.16 7.88
C ILE A 214 -1.74 -18.33 8.46
N ALA A 215 -2.83 -18.75 7.82
CA ALA A 215 -3.61 -19.90 8.29
C ALA A 215 -2.76 -21.18 8.37
N GLN A 216 -1.92 -21.44 7.35
CA GLN A 216 -0.98 -22.57 7.36
C GLN A 216 0.06 -22.46 8.47
N LEU A 217 0.59 -21.25 8.74
CA LEU A 217 1.51 -21.00 9.84
C LEU A 217 0.87 -21.32 11.20
N LEU A 218 -0.38 -20.87 11.42
CA LEU A 218 -1.12 -21.16 12.66
C LEU A 218 -1.33 -22.66 12.85
N LEU A 219 -1.67 -23.38 11.77
CA LEU A 219 -1.86 -24.82 11.77
C LEU A 219 -0.56 -25.59 12.04
N HIS A 220 0.54 -25.17 11.41
CA HIS A 220 1.88 -25.75 11.53
C HIS A 220 2.34 -25.79 12.99
N PHE A 221 2.24 -24.65 13.69
CA PHE A 221 2.61 -24.55 15.10
C PHE A 221 1.50 -24.95 16.08
N ASN A 222 0.41 -25.53 15.58
CA ASN A 222 -0.72 -25.99 16.37
C ASN A 222 -1.33 -24.88 17.27
N TRP A 223 -1.29 -23.63 16.84
CA TRP A 223 -1.92 -22.52 17.55
C TRP A 223 -3.42 -22.54 17.28
N THR A 224 -4.18 -22.81 18.33
CA THR A 224 -5.64 -23.05 18.25
C THR A 224 -6.47 -21.96 18.89
N TRP A 225 -5.85 -21.06 19.64
CA TRP A 225 -6.50 -19.95 20.33
C TRP A 225 -5.74 -18.66 20.06
N VAL A 226 -6.26 -17.80 19.19
CA VAL A 226 -5.52 -16.63 18.68
C VAL A 226 -6.32 -15.33 18.79
N GLY A 227 -5.66 -14.22 19.07
CA GLY A 227 -6.24 -12.88 18.94
C GLY A 227 -6.13 -12.36 17.50
N LEU A 228 -7.03 -11.48 17.11
CA LEU A 228 -6.98 -10.80 15.80
C LEU A 228 -7.09 -9.28 15.98
N LEU A 229 -6.08 -8.55 15.53
CA LEU A 229 -6.11 -7.09 15.40
C LEU A 229 -6.10 -6.68 13.93
N ARG A 230 -6.90 -5.68 13.57
CA ARG A 230 -6.89 -5.11 12.21
C ARG A 230 -7.04 -3.60 12.22
N GLY A 231 -6.52 -2.94 11.20
CA GLY A 231 -6.84 -1.53 10.93
C GLY A 231 -8.28 -1.35 10.45
N ASP A 232 -8.88 -0.18 10.74
CA ASP A 232 -10.19 0.21 10.22
C ASP A 232 -10.12 0.76 8.78
N ASN A 233 -9.62 -0.05 7.86
CA ASN A 233 -9.50 0.28 6.45
C ASN A 233 -9.78 -0.94 5.56
N ASP A 234 -9.86 -0.75 4.24
CA ASP A 234 -10.21 -1.84 3.31
C ASP A 234 -9.18 -2.97 3.33
N TYR A 235 -7.89 -2.66 3.53
CA TYR A 235 -6.85 -3.68 3.68
C TYR A 235 -7.14 -4.58 4.90
N GLY A 236 -7.25 -3.99 6.10
CA GLY A 236 -7.46 -4.75 7.34
C GLY A 236 -8.80 -5.50 7.38
N ARG A 237 -9.87 -4.90 6.86
CA ARG A 237 -11.22 -5.52 6.82
C ARG A 237 -11.28 -6.73 5.90
N PHE A 238 -10.77 -6.61 4.68
CA PHE A 238 -10.81 -7.72 3.72
C PHE A 238 -9.84 -8.84 4.11
N ALA A 239 -8.63 -8.52 4.62
CA ALA A 239 -7.69 -9.53 5.09
C ALA A 239 -8.25 -10.33 6.29
N ALA A 240 -8.87 -9.65 7.27
CA ALA A 240 -9.53 -10.34 8.38
C ALA A 240 -10.68 -11.25 7.92
N LYS A 241 -11.51 -10.78 6.99
CA LYS A 241 -12.59 -11.60 6.40
C LYS A 241 -12.01 -12.81 5.65
N GLY A 242 -10.92 -12.62 4.91
CA GLY A 242 -10.20 -13.68 4.22
C GLY A 242 -9.67 -14.73 5.19
N LEU A 243 -8.97 -14.31 6.25
CA LEU A 243 -8.47 -15.21 7.28
C LEU A 243 -9.60 -16.00 7.96
N LEU A 244 -10.68 -15.33 8.36
CA LEU A 244 -11.84 -16.01 8.96
C LEU A 244 -12.37 -17.13 8.08
N ARG A 245 -12.46 -16.91 6.75
CA ARG A 245 -12.86 -17.94 5.79
C ARG A 245 -11.87 -19.11 5.76
N GLU A 246 -10.56 -18.84 5.73
CA GLU A 246 -9.55 -19.91 5.73
C GLU A 246 -9.52 -20.71 7.05
N LEU A 247 -10.01 -20.14 8.16
CA LEU A 247 -10.05 -20.80 9.46
C LEU A 247 -11.37 -21.56 9.75
N GLN A 248 -12.43 -21.36 8.97
CA GLN A 248 -13.78 -21.91 9.25
C GLN A 248 -13.81 -23.44 9.46
N GLU A 249 -13.00 -24.18 8.71
CA GLU A 249 -12.94 -25.66 8.78
C GLU A 249 -11.66 -26.16 9.48
N THR A 250 -11.09 -25.32 10.34
CA THR A 250 -9.86 -25.62 11.06
C THR A 250 -10.09 -25.70 12.57
N LYS A 251 -9.09 -26.22 13.29
CA LYS A 251 -9.05 -26.25 14.76
C LYS A 251 -8.70 -24.89 15.41
N VAL A 252 -8.55 -23.83 14.62
CA VAL A 252 -8.12 -22.50 15.10
C VAL A 252 -9.33 -21.63 15.39
N CYS A 253 -9.45 -21.17 16.63
CA CYS A 253 -10.52 -20.29 17.09
C CYS A 253 -9.96 -18.91 17.47
N LEU A 254 -10.76 -17.87 17.22
CA LEU A 254 -10.45 -16.52 17.68
C LEU A 254 -10.88 -16.33 19.14
N ALA A 255 -9.94 -15.87 19.96
CA ALA A 255 -10.20 -15.45 21.33
C ALA A 255 -10.88 -14.08 21.40
N TYR A 256 -10.48 -13.19 20.50
CA TYR A 256 -11.05 -11.86 20.32
C TYR A 256 -10.71 -11.36 18.92
N GLN A 257 -11.52 -10.41 18.44
CA GLN A 257 -11.26 -9.66 17.23
C GLN A 257 -11.48 -8.18 17.52
N GLU A 258 -10.44 -7.38 17.37
CA GLU A 258 -10.48 -5.95 17.64
C GLU A 258 -10.03 -5.13 16.43
N MET A 259 -10.52 -3.90 16.38
CA MET A 259 -10.32 -2.98 15.26
C MET A 259 -9.67 -1.69 15.76
N ILE A 260 -8.47 -1.40 15.25
CA ILE A 260 -7.76 -0.16 15.51
C ILE A 260 -8.42 0.95 14.68
N PRO A 261 -9.03 1.97 15.30
CA PRO A 261 -9.77 3.00 14.58
C PRO A 261 -8.85 3.89 13.76
N LEU A 262 -9.37 4.40 12.64
CA LEU A 262 -8.70 5.37 11.78
C LEU A 262 -9.66 6.55 11.52
N PRO A 263 -9.41 7.76 12.06
CA PRO A 263 -8.24 8.16 12.85
C PRO A 263 -8.16 7.49 14.23
N TYR A 264 -6.95 7.40 14.76
CA TYR A 264 -6.71 6.74 16.04
C TYR A 264 -7.42 7.45 17.20
N ASN A 265 -8.03 6.65 18.09
CA ASN A 265 -8.69 7.11 19.30
C ASN A 265 -8.07 6.41 20.52
N HIS A 266 -7.48 7.19 21.42
CA HIS A 266 -6.78 6.68 22.60
C HIS A 266 -7.67 5.81 23.50
N GLN A 267 -8.91 6.23 23.77
CA GLN A 267 -9.85 5.46 24.60
C GLN A 267 -10.25 4.13 23.95
N ALA A 268 -10.36 4.08 22.62
CA ALA A 268 -10.56 2.83 21.90
C ALA A 268 -9.31 1.93 22.01
N GLY A 269 -8.11 2.48 21.85
CA GLY A 269 -6.86 1.74 22.06
C GLY A 269 -6.75 1.10 23.44
N LEU A 270 -7.07 1.86 24.51
CA LEU A 270 -7.09 1.34 25.87
C LEU A 270 -8.11 0.20 26.08
N ARG A 271 -9.26 0.26 25.39
CA ARG A 271 -10.25 -0.84 25.42
C ARG A 271 -9.70 -2.11 24.77
N ILE A 272 -9.04 -1.99 23.63
CA ILE A 272 -8.38 -3.13 22.95
C ILE A 272 -7.32 -3.74 23.87
N ILE A 273 -6.47 -2.91 24.49
CA ILE A 273 -5.43 -3.36 25.44
C ILE A 273 -6.05 -4.11 26.62
N LYS A 274 -7.18 -3.63 27.15
CA LYS A 274 -7.92 -4.32 28.22
C LYS A 274 -8.41 -5.70 27.79
N VAL A 275 -8.96 -5.83 26.58
CA VAL A 275 -9.39 -7.12 26.00
C VAL A 275 -8.21 -8.07 25.87
N MET A 276 -7.10 -7.60 25.30
CA MET A 276 -5.87 -8.39 25.15
C MET A 276 -5.37 -8.92 26.50
N ARG A 277 -5.38 -8.08 27.55
CA ARG A 277 -4.94 -8.46 28.90
C ARG A 277 -5.86 -9.48 29.58
N SER A 278 -7.15 -9.44 29.28
CA SER A 278 -8.13 -10.38 29.83
C SER A 278 -8.14 -11.73 29.11
N SER A 279 -7.52 -11.82 27.93
CA SER A 279 -7.48 -13.03 27.12
C SER A 279 -6.33 -13.95 27.52
N THR A 280 -6.53 -15.25 27.33
CA THR A 280 -5.48 -16.29 27.48
C THR A 280 -4.71 -16.56 26.19
N ALA A 281 -5.06 -15.89 25.08
CA ALA A 281 -4.38 -16.06 23.80
C ALA A 281 -2.99 -15.43 23.85
N ASN A 282 -1.96 -16.24 23.60
CA ASN A 282 -0.57 -15.79 23.53
C ASN A 282 -0.15 -15.43 22.10
N VAL A 283 -0.94 -15.79 21.09
CA VAL A 283 -0.67 -15.53 19.68
C VAL A 283 -1.67 -14.51 19.16
N VAL A 284 -1.19 -13.46 18.49
CA VAL A 284 -2.03 -12.38 17.96
C VAL A 284 -1.68 -12.11 16.50
N VAL A 285 -2.65 -12.33 15.62
CA VAL A 285 -2.53 -12.01 14.19
C VAL A 285 -2.87 -10.53 13.97
N VAL A 286 -2.07 -9.83 13.16
CA VAL A 286 -2.24 -8.40 12.92
C VAL A 286 -2.28 -8.04 11.43
N PHE A 287 -3.43 -7.54 10.97
CA PHE A 287 -3.62 -6.93 9.65
C PHE A 287 -3.72 -5.41 9.76
N ALA A 288 -2.57 -4.75 9.88
CA ALA A 288 -2.49 -3.30 10.03
C ALA A 288 -1.21 -2.76 9.40
N THR A 289 -1.24 -1.51 8.92
CA THR A 289 -0.02 -0.86 8.44
C THR A 289 0.82 -0.34 9.61
N ALA A 290 2.10 -0.07 9.37
CA ALA A 290 2.97 0.54 10.37
C ALA A 290 2.36 1.82 10.97
N GLY A 291 1.73 2.67 10.15
CA GLY A 291 1.11 3.90 10.66
C GLY A 291 -0.17 3.69 11.45
N ASP A 292 -0.91 2.61 11.21
CA ASP A 292 -2.08 2.24 12.02
C ASP A 292 -1.60 1.72 13.39
N MET A 293 -0.50 0.95 13.40
CA MET A 293 0.08 0.35 14.61
C MET A 293 0.87 1.32 15.47
N THR A 294 1.55 2.34 14.91
CA THR A 294 2.39 3.26 15.69
C THR A 294 1.67 3.91 16.88
N PRO A 295 0.49 4.55 16.73
CA PRO A 295 -0.19 5.16 17.87
C PRO A 295 -0.72 4.12 18.86
N PHE A 296 -1.19 2.97 18.38
CA PHE A 296 -1.62 1.86 19.23
C PHE A 296 -0.47 1.30 20.07
N LEU A 297 0.70 1.08 19.46
CA LEU A 297 1.88 0.57 20.15
C LEU A 297 2.38 1.54 21.21
N ARG A 298 2.27 2.85 20.99
CA ARG A 298 2.61 3.84 22.03
C ARG A 298 1.80 3.62 23.30
N ASP A 299 0.50 3.42 23.18
CA ASP A 299 -0.37 3.14 24.33
C ASP A 299 -0.11 1.74 24.88
N TYR A 300 0.05 0.73 24.01
CA TYR A 300 0.33 -0.65 24.42
C TYR A 300 1.59 -0.77 25.29
N MET A 301 2.67 -0.05 24.92
CA MET A 301 3.94 -0.08 25.65
C MET A 301 3.85 0.54 27.05
N THR A 302 2.98 1.54 27.28
CA THR A 302 2.82 2.12 28.63
C THR A 302 2.17 1.14 29.62
N HIS A 303 1.53 0.09 29.12
CA HIS A 303 0.92 -0.97 29.93
C HIS A 303 1.85 -2.17 30.19
N ASN A 304 3.10 -2.15 29.70
CA ASN A 304 4.12 -3.18 29.94
C ASN A 304 3.67 -4.62 29.59
N ILE A 305 2.84 -4.79 28.55
CA ILE A 305 2.40 -6.13 28.11
C ILE A 305 3.47 -6.76 27.22
N THR A 306 4.04 -7.87 27.67
CA THR A 306 5.11 -8.61 26.97
C THR A 306 4.71 -10.08 26.75
N GLY A 307 5.51 -10.83 25.98
CA GLY A 307 5.30 -12.28 25.78
C GLY A 307 4.25 -12.65 24.72
N ILE A 308 3.62 -11.68 24.07
CA ILE A 308 2.73 -11.92 22.93
C ILE A 308 3.55 -12.34 21.70
N GLN A 309 3.18 -13.48 21.13
CA GLN A 309 3.66 -13.95 19.84
C GLN A 309 2.87 -13.27 18.72
N TRP A 310 3.47 -12.24 18.13
CA TRP A 310 2.87 -11.51 17.03
C TRP A 310 3.02 -12.29 15.72
N VAL A 311 1.91 -12.43 14.99
CA VAL A 311 1.87 -12.89 13.60
C VAL A 311 1.53 -11.69 12.72
N ALA A 312 2.55 -11.07 12.15
CA ALA A 312 2.46 -9.78 11.47
C ALA A 312 2.22 -9.94 9.97
N SER A 313 1.27 -9.16 9.44
CA SER A 313 1.11 -9.00 7.99
C SER A 313 2.24 -8.19 7.35
N GLU A 314 2.33 -8.22 6.01
CA GLU A 314 3.47 -7.65 5.25
C GLU A 314 3.81 -6.20 5.62
N PRO A 315 2.85 -5.26 5.67
CA PRO A 315 3.17 -3.85 5.93
C PRO A 315 3.73 -3.60 7.31
N LEU A 316 3.53 -4.53 8.25
CA LEU A 316 4.02 -4.47 9.63
C LEU A 316 5.34 -5.20 9.80
N VAL A 317 5.47 -6.44 9.30
CA VAL A 317 6.65 -7.28 9.54
C VAL A 317 7.94 -6.69 8.95
N THR A 318 7.83 -5.84 7.92
CA THR A 318 8.98 -5.18 7.29
C THR A 318 9.13 -3.71 7.72
N ALA A 319 8.43 -3.26 8.75
CA ALA A 319 8.38 -1.86 9.17
C ALA A 319 9.60 -1.47 10.03
N SER A 320 10.61 -0.85 9.41
CA SER A 320 11.82 -0.38 10.09
C SER A 320 11.57 0.67 11.18
N VAL A 321 10.40 1.31 11.24
CA VAL A 321 10.04 2.23 12.34
C VAL A 321 9.97 1.51 13.70
N PHE A 322 9.81 0.19 13.69
CA PHE A 322 9.77 -0.65 14.89
C PHE A 322 11.08 -1.41 15.13
N SER A 323 12.19 -1.04 14.46
CA SER A 323 13.47 -1.73 14.65
C SER A 323 14.25 -1.28 15.90
N GLY A 324 13.81 -0.19 16.54
CA GLY A 324 14.46 0.37 17.73
C GLY A 324 14.47 -0.61 18.91
N ARG A 325 15.52 -0.54 19.74
CA ARG A 325 15.70 -1.41 20.93
C ARG A 325 14.56 -1.31 21.93
N GLU A 326 13.86 -0.17 21.96
CA GLU A 326 12.71 0.10 22.80
C GLU A 326 11.50 -0.78 22.46
N TYR A 327 11.40 -1.26 21.22
CA TYR A 327 10.30 -2.12 20.77
C TYR A 327 10.56 -3.61 21.03
N TYR A 328 11.83 -4.01 21.19
CA TYR A 328 12.20 -5.41 21.34
C TYR A 328 11.47 -6.15 22.48
N PRO A 329 11.30 -5.57 23.69
CA PRO A 329 10.57 -6.24 24.78
C PRO A 329 9.10 -6.58 24.45
N TYR A 330 8.51 -5.86 23.50
CA TYR A 330 7.09 -5.93 23.15
C TYR A 330 6.82 -6.71 21.88
N LEU A 331 7.72 -6.62 20.90
CA LEU A 331 7.56 -7.15 19.55
C LEU A 331 8.63 -8.19 19.17
N GLY A 332 9.63 -8.40 20.02
CA GLY A 332 10.69 -9.39 19.80
C GLY A 332 10.10 -10.80 19.63
N GLY A 333 10.60 -11.50 18.62
CA GLY A 333 10.12 -12.81 18.21
C GLY A 333 8.88 -12.80 17.32
N ALA A 334 8.37 -11.63 16.93
CA ALA A 334 7.32 -11.55 15.91
C ALA A 334 7.71 -12.33 14.64
N ILE A 335 6.72 -12.97 14.01
CA ILE A 335 6.89 -13.71 12.75
C ILE A 335 5.87 -13.21 11.73
N GLY A 336 6.22 -13.15 10.46
CA GLY A 336 5.29 -12.67 9.44
C GLY A 336 5.79 -12.84 8.02
N PHE A 337 5.02 -12.35 7.07
CA PHE A 337 5.27 -12.58 5.63
C PHE A 337 5.69 -11.28 4.95
N GLY A 338 6.96 -11.17 4.55
CA GLY A 338 7.49 -10.04 3.80
C GLY A 338 7.48 -10.33 2.30
N ILE A 339 7.01 -9.42 1.45
CA ILE A 339 7.14 -9.56 -0.01
C ILE A 339 8.62 -9.66 -0.41
N LYS A 340 8.92 -10.32 -1.52
CA LYS A 340 10.30 -10.60 -1.96
C LYS A 340 11.25 -9.40 -1.86
N LYS A 341 12.44 -9.64 -1.31
CA LYS A 341 13.53 -8.65 -1.26
C LYS A 341 14.14 -8.50 -2.66
N GLY A 342 14.29 -7.26 -3.13
CA GLY A 342 15.01 -6.98 -4.37
C GLY A 342 16.35 -6.29 -4.15
N HIS A 343 17.04 -6.03 -5.26
CA HIS A 343 18.27 -5.26 -5.31
C HIS A 343 18.16 -4.15 -6.36
N ILE A 344 18.59 -2.93 -6.01
CA ILE A 344 18.61 -1.77 -6.90
C ILE A 344 19.96 -1.09 -6.70
N SER A 345 20.91 -1.36 -7.59
CA SER A 345 22.33 -1.04 -7.37
C SER A 345 22.59 0.47 -7.23
N ARG A 346 22.00 1.31 -8.08
CA ARG A 346 22.19 2.77 -8.09
C ARG A 346 21.35 3.52 -7.06
N LEU A 347 20.50 2.84 -6.27
CA LEU A 347 19.55 3.53 -5.39
C LEU A 347 20.24 4.35 -4.30
N GLY A 348 21.30 3.80 -3.68
CA GLY A 348 22.03 4.50 -2.62
C GLY A 348 22.65 5.81 -3.11
N ASP A 349 23.27 5.77 -4.28
CA ASP A 349 23.92 6.93 -4.90
C ASP A 349 22.89 7.94 -5.36
N PHE A 350 21.80 7.49 -6.00
CA PHE A 350 20.73 8.36 -6.48
C PHE A 350 20.09 9.18 -5.35
N LEU A 351 19.82 8.56 -4.20
CA LEU A 351 19.21 9.23 -3.05
C LEU A 351 20.05 10.40 -2.51
N GLN A 352 21.38 10.34 -2.64
CA GLN A 352 22.30 11.41 -2.23
C GLN A 352 22.28 12.60 -3.19
N THR A 353 21.85 12.40 -4.44
CA THR A 353 21.79 13.47 -5.44
C THR A 353 20.60 14.42 -5.26
N VAL A 354 19.59 14.02 -4.49
CA VAL A 354 18.40 14.81 -4.20
C VAL A 354 18.79 15.82 -3.15
N ASN A 355 18.96 17.11 -3.46
CA ASN A 355 19.34 18.13 -2.47
C ASN A 355 18.80 19.53 -2.84
N PRO A 356 18.74 20.49 -1.89
CA PRO A 356 18.21 21.83 -2.12
C PRO A 356 18.97 22.65 -3.16
N LYS A 357 20.26 22.38 -3.41
CA LYS A 357 21.01 23.07 -4.48
C LYS A 357 20.52 22.65 -5.87
N ARG A 358 20.18 21.37 -6.04
CA ARG A 358 19.64 20.83 -7.29
C ARG A 358 18.15 21.14 -7.48
N TYR A 359 17.41 21.29 -6.37
CA TYR A 359 15.97 21.54 -6.37
C TYR A 359 15.59 22.70 -5.44
N PRO A 360 16.01 23.95 -5.74
CA PRO A 360 15.86 25.09 -4.83
C PRO A 360 14.40 25.55 -4.65
N ASP A 361 13.51 25.23 -5.58
CA ASP A 361 12.09 25.61 -5.52
C ASP A 361 11.20 24.45 -5.03
N ASN A 362 11.78 23.30 -4.69
CA ASN A 362 11.01 22.12 -4.34
C ASN A 362 10.80 22.00 -2.83
N VAL A 363 9.58 22.34 -2.39
CA VAL A 363 9.17 22.30 -0.97
C VAL A 363 9.42 20.94 -0.33
N LEU A 364 9.15 19.84 -1.04
CA LEU A 364 9.35 18.49 -0.52
C LEU A 364 10.83 18.15 -0.29
N VAL A 365 11.74 18.71 -1.10
CA VAL A 365 13.19 18.56 -0.90
C VAL A 365 13.66 19.38 0.29
N HIS A 366 13.06 20.54 0.55
CA HIS A 366 13.36 21.34 1.74
C HIS A 366 12.92 20.61 3.01
N GLU A 367 11.68 20.13 3.03
CA GLU A 367 11.16 19.32 4.15
C GLU A 367 11.97 18.03 4.36
N LEU A 368 12.48 17.42 3.28
CA LEU A 368 13.37 16.27 3.35
C LEU A 368 14.65 16.66 4.09
N TRP A 369 15.30 17.75 3.68
CA TRP A 369 16.54 18.22 4.32
C TRP A 369 16.33 18.55 5.80
N GLU A 370 15.25 19.26 6.12
CA GLU A 370 14.84 19.57 7.48
C GLU A 370 14.63 18.30 8.32
N SER A 371 13.97 17.30 7.74
CA SER A 371 13.76 16.01 8.40
C SER A 371 15.07 15.25 8.58
N LEU A 372 15.92 15.18 7.57
CA LEU A 372 17.13 14.35 7.59
C LEU A 372 18.22 14.90 8.53
N TYR A 373 18.36 16.23 8.59
CA TYR A 373 19.51 16.89 9.22
C TYR A 373 19.13 17.83 10.38
N GLY A 374 17.85 18.17 10.56
CA GLY A 374 17.40 19.06 11.63
C GLY A 374 17.79 20.53 11.42
N CYS A 375 18.06 20.93 10.19
CA CYS A 375 18.42 22.30 9.79
C CYS A 375 17.58 22.73 8.58
N SER A 376 17.39 24.03 8.38
CA SER A 376 16.69 24.56 7.20
C SER A 376 17.68 25.12 6.18
N PRO A 377 17.62 24.69 4.90
CA PRO A 377 18.48 25.21 3.85
C PRO A 377 18.14 26.66 3.46
N PHE A 378 16.88 27.06 3.66
CA PHE A 378 16.37 28.41 3.40
C PHE A 378 15.60 28.90 4.63
N PRO A 379 16.31 29.39 5.67
CA PRO A 379 15.68 29.81 6.92
C PRO A 379 14.66 30.91 6.66
N SER A 380 13.41 30.66 7.04
CA SER A 380 12.35 31.66 7.05
C SER A 380 11.99 32.05 8.47
N SER A 381 11.36 33.20 8.67
CA SER A 381 10.83 33.62 9.99
C SER A 381 9.78 32.66 10.56
N VAL A 382 9.24 31.77 9.73
CA VAL A 382 8.23 30.75 10.09
C VAL A 382 8.89 29.45 10.58
N THR A 383 10.07 29.11 10.06
CA THR A 383 10.82 27.91 10.42
C THR A 383 11.86 28.24 11.49
N GLN A 384 11.63 27.84 12.75
CA GLN A 384 12.56 28.04 13.88
C GLN A 384 13.82 27.15 13.81
N MET A 385 14.17 26.58 12.66
CA MET A 385 15.31 25.69 12.51
C MET A 385 16.60 26.48 12.21
N PRO A 386 17.76 26.02 12.71
CA PRO A 386 19.04 26.63 12.38
C PRO A 386 19.37 26.49 10.88
N PRO A 387 20.15 27.39 10.30
CA PRO A 387 20.60 27.28 8.90
C PRO A 387 21.47 26.03 8.69
N CYS A 388 21.31 25.36 7.55
CA CYS A 388 22.19 24.24 7.18
C CYS A 388 23.59 24.75 6.76
N SER A 389 24.61 24.24 7.41
CA SER A 389 26.04 24.42 7.11
C SER A 389 26.52 23.54 5.93
N GLY A 390 25.83 22.43 5.66
CA GLY A 390 26.22 21.42 4.67
C GLY A 390 27.21 20.37 5.22
N GLN A 391 27.54 20.41 6.51
CA GLN A 391 28.39 19.44 7.20
C GLN A 391 27.60 18.53 8.16
N GLU A 392 26.27 18.61 8.14
CA GLU A 392 25.40 17.83 9.04
C GLU A 392 25.49 16.33 8.75
N SER A 393 25.49 15.54 9.81
CA SER A 393 25.32 14.09 9.71
C SER A 393 23.82 13.74 9.65
N LEU A 394 23.53 12.63 8.97
CA LEU A 394 22.18 12.08 8.91
C LEU A 394 21.71 11.70 10.33
N LEU A 395 20.53 12.18 10.74
CA LEU A 395 19.94 11.79 12.02
C LEU A 395 19.59 10.29 12.01
N GLU A 396 20.05 9.54 13.01
CA GLU A 396 19.88 8.08 13.08
C GLU A 396 18.41 7.64 12.97
N GLN A 397 17.51 8.36 13.64
CA GLN A 397 16.06 8.16 13.60
C GLN A 397 15.45 8.29 12.18
N ASN A 398 16.16 8.97 11.27
CA ASN A 398 15.74 9.26 9.91
C ASN A 398 16.54 8.48 8.85
N SER A 399 17.37 7.52 9.30
CA SER A 399 18.12 6.58 8.46
C SER A 399 17.24 5.74 7.52
N ALA A 400 15.93 5.66 7.78
CA ALA A 400 14.96 4.97 6.96
C ALA A 400 14.90 5.49 5.50
N TYR A 401 15.32 6.73 5.23
CA TYR A 401 15.49 7.22 3.86
C TYR A 401 16.66 6.52 3.16
N MET A 402 17.84 6.53 3.77
CA MET A 402 19.10 6.01 3.19
C MET A 402 19.24 4.47 3.23
N ASN A 403 18.39 3.75 3.97
CA ASN A 403 18.53 2.31 4.14
C ASN A 403 18.18 1.49 2.87
N THR A 404 19.17 1.23 2.02
CA THR A 404 19.04 0.44 0.78
C THR A 404 19.39 -1.05 0.95
N SER A 405 19.56 -1.54 2.18
CA SER A 405 19.99 -2.92 2.44
C SER A 405 18.94 -3.99 2.06
N SER A 406 17.66 -3.62 2.07
CA SER A 406 16.53 -4.52 1.78
C SER A 406 15.32 -3.80 1.20
N PRO A 407 15.42 -3.27 -0.04
CA PRO A 407 14.30 -2.63 -0.71
C PRO A 407 13.27 -3.70 -1.11
N ARG A 408 12.09 -3.64 -0.48
CA ARG A 408 10.93 -4.46 -0.79
C ARG A 408 9.91 -3.66 -1.61
N ILE A 409 9.19 -2.74 -0.96
CA ILE A 409 8.24 -1.84 -1.64
C ILE A 409 8.93 -0.93 -2.67
N ALA A 410 10.16 -0.45 -2.40
CA ALA A 410 10.94 0.30 -3.38
C ALA A 410 11.22 -0.54 -4.65
N TYR A 411 11.54 -1.83 -4.47
CA TYR A 411 11.73 -2.74 -5.58
C TYR A 411 10.42 -3.01 -6.35
N ASN A 412 9.29 -3.07 -5.68
CA ASN A 412 7.99 -3.09 -6.36
C ASN A 412 7.75 -1.83 -7.21
N VAL A 413 8.08 -0.64 -6.70
CA VAL A 413 7.98 0.59 -7.52
C VAL A 413 8.87 0.49 -8.76
N TYR A 414 10.10 0.02 -8.58
CA TYR A 414 11.05 -0.21 -9.67
C TYR A 414 10.46 -1.18 -10.71
N LYS A 415 9.96 -2.35 -10.28
CA LYS A 415 9.27 -3.33 -11.14
C LYS A 415 8.07 -2.72 -11.88
N ALA A 416 7.27 -1.89 -11.23
CA ALA A 416 6.10 -1.25 -11.86
C ALA A 416 6.50 -0.30 -13.00
N VAL A 417 7.57 0.48 -12.83
CA VAL A 417 8.09 1.34 -13.91
C VAL A 417 8.61 0.49 -15.07
N TYR A 418 9.40 -0.54 -14.78
CA TYR A 418 9.92 -1.45 -15.82
C TYR A 418 8.79 -2.21 -16.54
N ALA A 419 7.73 -2.62 -15.84
CA ALA A 419 6.58 -3.26 -16.47
C ALA A 419 5.92 -2.32 -17.50
N ILE A 420 5.75 -1.03 -17.17
CA ILE A 420 5.25 -0.05 -18.14
C ILE A 420 6.23 0.13 -19.30
N ALA A 421 7.53 0.26 -19.02
CA ALA A 421 8.54 0.45 -20.05
C ALA A 421 8.64 -0.72 -21.03
N HIS A 422 8.65 -1.96 -20.53
CA HIS A 422 8.62 -3.17 -21.35
C HIS A 422 7.32 -3.27 -22.16
N SER A 423 6.17 -2.97 -21.56
CA SER A 423 4.88 -2.97 -22.28
C SER A 423 4.86 -1.94 -23.41
N LEU A 424 5.34 -0.73 -23.12
CA LEU A 424 5.44 0.35 -24.11
C LEU A 424 6.44 0.02 -25.21
N HIS A 425 7.56 -0.61 -24.86
CA HIS A 425 8.56 -1.05 -25.82
C HIS A 425 8.01 -2.11 -26.78
N ASN A 426 7.31 -3.12 -26.24
CA ASN A 426 6.66 -4.14 -27.06
C ASN A 426 5.57 -3.54 -27.98
N LEU A 427 4.84 -2.54 -27.48
CA LEU A 427 3.87 -1.79 -28.27
C LEU A 427 4.54 -1.04 -29.44
N LEU A 428 5.68 -0.38 -29.18
CA LEU A 428 6.42 0.36 -30.20
C LEU A 428 7.15 -0.52 -31.22
N LEU A 429 7.57 -1.73 -30.82
CA LEU A 429 8.18 -2.72 -31.71
C LEU A 429 7.18 -3.51 -32.56
N CYS A 430 5.89 -3.27 -32.38
CA CYS A 430 4.84 -3.96 -33.11
C CYS A 430 5.04 -3.87 -34.64
N GLN A 431 5.01 -5.02 -35.31
CA GLN A 431 5.14 -5.11 -36.77
C GLN A 431 3.77 -4.96 -37.46
N PRO A 432 3.63 -4.05 -38.45
CA PRO A 432 2.38 -3.89 -39.19
C PRO A 432 1.88 -5.23 -39.76
N GLY A 433 0.58 -5.52 -39.56
CA GLY A 433 -0.04 -6.78 -39.99
C GLY A 433 0.11 -7.94 -39.00
N ARG A 434 0.80 -7.75 -37.89
CA ARG A 434 0.96 -8.72 -36.78
C ARG A 434 0.59 -8.13 -35.42
N GLY A 435 -0.04 -6.96 -35.40
CA GLY A 435 -0.43 -6.31 -34.16
C GLY A 435 -1.67 -6.95 -33.54
N PRO A 436 -1.90 -6.75 -32.24
CA PRO A 436 -3.01 -7.36 -31.52
C PRO A 436 -4.35 -6.62 -31.70
N PHE A 437 -4.35 -5.47 -32.38
CA PHE A 437 -5.54 -4.65 -32.57
C PHE A 437 -6.29 -5.02 -33.86
N GLN A 438 -7.47 -4.41 -34.05
CA GLN A 438 -8.35 -4.68 -35.19
C GLN A 438 -7.59 -4.65 -36.52
N ASN A 439 -7.86 -5.64 -37.39
CA ASN A 439 -7.17 -5.84 -38.66
C ASN A 439 -5.65 -6.08 -38.53
N ASN A 440 -5.22 -6.69 -37.43
CA ASN A 440 -3.82 -6.94 -37.09
C ASN A 440 -2.95 -5.67 -37.09
N SER A 441 -3.55 -4.55 -36.66
CA SER A 441 -2.91 -3.24 -36.66
C SER A 441 -2.07 -3.02 -35.40
N CYS A 442 -1.08 -2.14 -35.51
CA CYS A 442 -0.26 -1.66 -34.42
C CYS A 442 -0.71 -0.25 -33.98
N ALA A 443 -0.36 0.12 -32.76
CA ALA A 443 -0.55 1.49 -32.29
C ALA A 443 0.37 2.47 -33.06
N GLN A 444 -0.08 3.70 -33.24
CA GLN A 444 0.73 4.76 -33.84
C GLN A 444 1.58 5.41 -32.74
N SER A 445 2.89 5.51 -32.95
CA SER A 445 3.83 6.01 -31.92
C SER A 445 3.52 7.43 -31.45
N ASN A 446 3.01 8.29 -32.33
CA ASN A 446 2.60 9.67 -32.03
C ASN A 446 1.20 9.78 -31.39
N ASN A 447 0.44 8.69 -31.31
CA ASN A 447 -0.92 8.68 -30.78
C ASN A 447 -1.24 7.35 -30.08
N ILE A 448 -0.52 7.07 -28.99
CA ILE A 448 -0.76 5.89 -28.16
C ILE A 448 -1.88 6.19 -27.17
N HIS A 449 -2.88 5.31 -27.15
CA HIS A 449 -3.95 5.37 -26.17
C HIS A 449 -3.67 4.46 -24.96
N PRO A 450 -4.07 4.83 -23.74
CA PRO A 450 -3.81 4.06 -22.53
C PRO A 450 -4.32 2.61 -22.57
N TRP A 451 -5.45 2.36 -23.23
CA TRP A 451 -6.01 1.00 -23.38
C TRP A 451 -5.14 0.09 -24.28
N GLN A 452 -4.35 0.66 -25.20
CA GLN A 452 -3.41 -0.10 -26.01
C GLN A 452 -2.23 -0.57 -25.15
N LEU A 453 -1.73 0.31 -24.28
CA LEU A 453 -0.71 -0.06 -23.30
C LEU A 453 -1.23 -1.12 -22.32
N GLN A 454 -2.50 -1.03 -21.89
CA GLN A 454 -3.12 -2.03 -21.02
C GLN A 454 -3.07 -3.45 -21.62
N HIS A 455 -3.29 -3.59 -22.93
CA HIS A 455 -3.20 -4.90 -23.60
C HIS A 455 -1.78 -5.49 -23.47
N TYR A 456 -0.76 -4.71 -23.82
CA TYR A 456 0.64 -5.14 -23.70
C TYR A 456 1.06 -5.37 -22.25
N LEU A 457 0.46 -4.65 -21.30
CA LEU A 457 0.70 -4.87 -19.87
C LEU A 457 0.14 -6.21 -19.39
N GLN A 458 -0.98 -6.68 -19.95
CA GLN A 458 -1.55 -7.99 -19.61
C GLN A 458 -0.70 -9.16 -20.10
N GLU A 459 0.09 -8.94 -21.16
CA GLU A 459 0.95 -9.96 -21.79
C GLU A 459 2.44 -9.76 -21.48
N VAL A 460 2.78 -8.77 -20.65
CA VAL A 460 4.17 -8.45 -20.36
C VAL A 460 4.83 -9.59 -19.59
N ASN A 461 6.00 -10.01 -20.04
CA ASN A 461 6.89 -10.90 -19.32
C ASN A 461 8.32 -10.39 -19.52
N PHE A 462 9.02 -10.14 -18.42
CA PHE A 462 10.41 -9.74 -18.45
C PHE A 462 11.14 -10.19 -17.19
N GLN A 463 12.47 -10.21 -17.26
CA GLN A 463 13.32 -10.53 -16.13
C GLN A 463 14.01 -9.28 -15.59
N ILE A 464 14.03 -9.12 -14.27
CA ILE A 464 14.67 -7.99 -13.60
C ILE A 464 15.39 -8.46 -12.33
N ALA A 465 16.70 -8.29 -12.28
CA ALA A 465 17.55 -8.76 -11.18
C ALA A 465 17.32 -10.26 -10.82
N GLY A 466 17.12 -11.11 -11.83
CA GLY A 466 16.91 -12.55 -11.66
C GLY A 466 15.48 -12.97 -11.28
N GLU A 467 14.54 -12.03 -11.18
CA GLU A 467 13.11 -12.29 -10.97
C GLU A 467 12.33 -12.15 -12.28
N GLU A 468 11.49 -13.13 -12.60
CA GLU A 468 10.49 -13.03 -13.65
C GLU A 468 9.29 -12.22 -13.17
N VAL A 469 8.83 -11.29 -13.99
CA VAL A 469 7.72 -10.38 -13.68
C VAL A 469 6.67 -10.47 -14.77
N ASP A 470 5.49 -10.92 -14.36
CA ASP A 470 4.28 -11.07 -15.16
C ASP A 470 3.03 -10.73 -14.33
N PHE A 471 1.87 -10.72 -14.99
CA PHE A 471 0.57 -10.54 -14.34
C PHE A 471 -0.39 -11.65 -14.72
N ASP A 472 -1.09 -12.20 -13.74
CA ASP A 472 -2.12 -13.20 -14.00
C ASP A 472 -3.39 -12.60 -14.65
N SER A 473 -4.38 -13.46 -14.92
CA SER A 473 -5.67 -13.03 -15.47
C SER A 473 -6.43 -12.00 -14.60
N LYS A 474 -6.11 -11.89 -13.31
CA LYS A 474 -6.67 -10.93 -12.36
C LYS A 474 -5.84 -9.65 -12.23
N GLY A 475 -4.66 -9.60 -12.85
CA GLY A 475 -3.74 -8.47 -12.79
C GLY A 475 -2.83 -8.52 -11.56
N ASP A 476 -2.75 -9.68 -10.93
CA ASP A 476 -1.97 -9.92 -9.73
C ASP A 476 -0.59 -10.48 -10.10
N SER A 477 0.43 -10.09 -9.34
CA SER A 477 1.76 -10.67 -9.46
C SER A 477 1.87 -12.06 -8.83
N VAL A 478 2.93 -12.79 -9.18
CA VAL A 478 3.30 -14.07 -8.59
C VAL A 478 3.26 -14.05 -7.04
N PRO A 479 2.56 -15.00 -6.39
CA PRO A 479 2.39 -15.03 -4.94
C PRO A 479 3.58 -15.62 -4.19
N TYR A 480 4.58 -14.79 -3.92
CA TYR A 480 5.78 -15.16 -3.14
C TYR A 480 5.98 -14.26 -1.91
N TYR A 481 6.34 -14.87 -0.77
CA TYR A 481 6.73 -14.16 0.45
C TYR A 481 7.94 -14.82 1.13
N ASP A 482 8.83 -14.00 1.67
CA ASP A 482 9.80 -14.43 2.68
C ASP A 482 9.12 -14.50 4.05
N ILE A 483 9.49 -15.45 4.89
CA ILE A 483 9.03 -15.52 6.28
C ILE A 483 10.07 -14.82 7.15
N ILE A 484 9.66 -13.72 7.79
CA ILE A 484 10.54 -12.86 8.56
C ILE A 484 10.27 -13.04 10.04
N ASN A 485 11.34 -13.26 10.81
CA ASN A 485 11.32 -13.30 12.26
C ASN A 485 12.13 -12.12 12.85
N TRP A 486 11.61 -11.51 13.90
CA TRP A 486 12.19 -10.34 14.55
C TRP A 486 13.14 -10.77 15.66
N GLN A 487 14.43 -10.78 15.35
CA GLN A 487 15.48 -11.28 16.25
C GLN A 487 16.25 -10.14 16.91
N ARG A 488 16.97 -10.45 17.99
CA ARG A 488 17.75 -9.46 18.73
C ARG A 488 19.10 -9.27 18.06
N GLY A 489 19.35 -8.07 17.54
CA GLY A 489 20.66 -7.68 17.07
C GLY A 489 21.66 -7.47 18.22
N PRO A 490 22.96 -7.36 17.92
CA PRO A 490 24.02 -7.20 18.91
C PRO A 490 23.88 -5.89 19.72
N GLN A 491 23.27 -4.86 19.14
CA GLN A 491 23.01 -3.58 19.82
C GLN A 491 21.66 -3.55 20.56
N GLY A 492 20.94 -4.69 20.60
CA GLY A 492 19.62 -4.81 21.22
C GLY A 492 18.46 -4.29 20.36
N ASN A 493 18.74 -3.82 19.15
CA ASN A 493 17.76 -3.50 18.12
C ASN A 493 17.07 -4.77 17.58
N ILE A 494 15.94 -4.60 16.91
CA ILE A 494 15.29 -5.68 16.17
C ILE A 494 15.92 -5.81 14.78
N GLU A 495 16.33 -7.02 14.44
CA GLU A 495 16.80 -7.40 13.11
C GLU A 495 15.76 -8.30 12.42
N PHE A 496 15.57 -8.06 11.12
CA PHE A 496 14.61 -8.80 10.30
C PHE A 496 15.33 -9.99 9.63
N VAL A 497 15.18 -11.17 10.22
CA VAL A 497 15.86 -12.39 9.77
C VAL A 497 14.91 -13.23 8.93
N ASN A 498 15.36 -13.69 7.78
CA ASN A 498 14.60 -14.63 6.97
C ASN A 498 14.72 -16.04 7.56
N VAL A 499 13.58 -16.68 7.85
CA VAL A 499 13.48 -18.01 8.44
C VAL A 499 12.64 -18.97 7.58
N GLY A 500 12.36 -18.61 6.32
CA GLY A 500 11.59 -19.47 5.43
C GLY A 500 10.96 -18.73 4.26
N LEU A 501 10.09 -19.41 3.52
CA LEU A 501 9.37 -18.82 2.41
C LEU A 501 7.97 -19.41 2.24
N PHE A 502 7.11 -18.63 1.61
CA PHE A 502 5.84 -19.07 1.07
C PHE A 502 5.82 -18.85 -0.44
N ASP A 503 5.64 -19.92 -1.21
CA ASP A 503 5.49 -19.90 -2.66
C ASP A 503 4.11 -20.44 -3.06
N GLY A 504 3.23 -19.52 -3.44
CA GLY A 504 1.85 -19.83 -3.82
C GLY A 504 1.72 -20.58 -5.15
N THR A 505 2.79 -20.65 -5.95
CA THR A 505 2.82 -21.36 -7.24
C THR A 505 3.03 -22.87 -7.09
N LYS A 506 3.54 -23.32 -5.93
CA LYS A 506 3.81 -24.74 -5.64
C LYS A 506 2.53 -25.54 -5.38
N ALA A 507 2.66 -26.88 -5.36
CA ALA A 507 1.57 -27.77 -5.01
C ALA A 507 1.13 -27.58 -3.54
N VAL A 508 -0.11 -28.01 -3.23
CA VAL A 508 -0.62 -27.98 -1.85
C VAL A 508 0.28 -28.85 -0.96
N GLY A 509 0.73 -28.30 0.17
CA GLY A 509 1.66 -28.96 1.10
C GLY A 509 3.13 -28.55 0.92
N GLU A 510 3.52 -28.03 -0.25
CA GLU A 510 4.90 -27.58 -0.55
C GLU A 510 5.03 -26.05 -0.57
N LYS A 511 3.92 -25.34 -0.31
CA LYS A 511 3.88 -23.88 -0.38
C LYS A 511 4.65 -23.21 0.74
N LEU A 512 4.66 -23.79 1.94
CA LEU A 512 5.21 -23.20 3.15
C LEU A 512 6.45 -23.96 3.60
N LEU A 513 7.60 -23.30 3.60
CA LEU A 513 8.88 -23.85 4.07
C LEU A 513 9.39 -23.00 5.23
N ILE A 514 9.61 -23.61 6.38
CA ILE A 514 10.03 -22.94 7.62
C ILE A 514 11.30 -23.60 8.16
N GLN A 515 12.29 -22.78 8.48
CA GLN A 515 13.50 -23.17 9.19
C GLN A 515 13.28 -22.97 10.70
N GLU A 516 12.65 -23.94 11.36
CA GLU A 516 12.20 -23.80 12.76
C GLU A 516 13.35 -23.50 13.74
N ASP A 517 14.51 -24.14 13.56
CA ASP A 517 15.70 -23.94 14.40
C ASP A 517 16.25 -22.50 14.32
N GLY A 518 15.91 -21.77 13.25
CA GLY A 518 16.28 -20.37 13.05
C GLY A 518 15.32 -19.39 13.71
N ILE A 519 14.19 -19.83 14.29
CA ILE A 519 13.17 -18.92 14.85
C ILE A 519 13.48 -18.58 16.31
N MET A 520 13.46 -17.28 16.60
CA MET A 520 13.40 -16.76 17.96
C MET A 520 11.96 -16.42 18.32
N TRP A 521 11.45 -17.00 19.40
CA TRP A 521 10.07 -16.80 19.85
C TRP A 521 9.95 -15.67 20.87
N ALA A 522 8.71 -15.21 21.07
CA ALA A 522 8.41 -14.15 22.05
C ALA A 522 9.03 -14.45 23.43
N GLY A 523 9.68 -13.45 24.02
CA GLY A 523 10.38 -13.59 25.30
C GLY A 523 11.75 -14.29 25.22
N HIS A 524 12.37 -14.39 24.05
CA HIS A 524 13.63 -15.12 23.79
C HIS A 524 13.52 -16.63 24.04
N GLN A 525 12.34 -17.21 23.78
CA GLN A 525 12.16 -18.66 23.90
C GLN A 525 12.70 -19.37 22.66
N SER A 526 13.21 -20.59 22.86
CA SER A 526 13.62 -21.50 21.78
C SER A 526 12.47 -22.36 21.24
N GLU A 527 11.32 -22.36 21.92
CA GLU A 527 10.13 -23.10 21.52
C GLU A 527 8.93 -22.18 21.34
N ALA A 528 8.05 -22.53 20.41
CA ALA A 528 6.84 -21.79 20.11
C ALA A 528 5.93 -21.63 21.36
N SER A 529 5.23 -20.49 21.42
CA SER A 529 4.25 -20.24 22.48
C SER A 529 3.10 -21.25 22.43
N CYS A 530 2.74 -21.82 23.58
CA CYS A 530 1.51 -22.60 23.72
C CYS A 530 0.30 -21.65 23.64
N SER A 531 -0.57 -21.81 22.66
CA SER A 531 -1.80 -21.02 22.53
C SER A 531 -2.99 -21.93 22.22
N HIS A 532 -3.60 -22.46 23.29
CA HIS A 532 -4.71 -23.42 23.25
C HIS A 532 -5.86 -23.02 24.17
N CYS A 533 -7.08 -23.44 23.83
CA CYS A 533 -8.24 -23.31 24.73
C CYS A 533 -8.11 -24.24 25.96
N VAL A 534 -8.73 -23.83 27.07
CA VAL A 534 -8.50 -24.27 28.48
C VAL A 534 -8.34 -25.77 28.69
N PHE A 535 -9.04 -26.62 27.93
CA PHE A 535 -8.93 -28.08 28.05
C PHE A 535 -7.60 -28.69 27.57
N THR A 536 -6.79 -27.96 26.79
CA THR A 536 -5.49 -28.45 26.27
C THR A 536 -4.29 -27.79 26.93
N PHE A 537 -4.51 -26.72 27.72
CA PHE A 537 -3.45 -25.94 28.37
C PHE A 537 -2.60 -26.78 29.35
N ILE A 538 -3.25 -27.70 30.08
CA ILE A 538 -2.59 -28.62 31.02
C ILE A 538 -1.59 -29.54 30.30
N ARG A 539 -1.93 -30.02 29.10
CA ARG A 539 -1.08 -30.93 28.31
C ARG A 539 0.19 -30.23 27.77
N CYS A 540 0.09 -28.95 27.42
CA CYS A 540 1.22 -28.17 26.90
C CYS A 540 2.22 -27.79 28.01
N GLN A 541 1.72 -27.43 29.21
CA GLN A 541 2.55 -27.22 30.40
C GLN A 541 3.33 -28.48 30.80
N LEU A 542 2.68 -29.65 30.73
CA LEU A 542 3.32 -30.94 30.99
C LEU A 542 4.41 -31.29 29.96
N LEU A 543 4.19 -31.00 28.66
CA LEU A 543 5.18 -31.28 27.61
C LEU A 543 6.42 -30.38 27.69
N LYS A 544 6.27 -29.08 28.04
CA LYS A 544 7.41 -28.19 28.33
C LYS A 544 8.24 -28.69 29.53
N PHE A 545 7.57 -29.21 30.57
CA PHE A 545 8.26 -29.80 31.73
C PHE A 545 8.98 -31.11 31.40
N CYS A 546 8.43 -31.95 30.52
CA CYS A 546 9.06 -33.23 30.15
C CYS A 546 10.29 -33.08 29.22
N ARG A 547 10.38 -32.03 28.40
CA ARG A 547 11.56 -31.79 27.54
C ARG A 547 12.76 -31.18 28.27
N LEU A 548 12.54 -30.49 29.38
CA LEU A 548 13.61 -29.92 30.23
C LEU A 548 14.32 -30.96 31.12
N ARG A 549 13.97 -32.25 31.02
CA ARG A 549 14.49 -33.31 31.89
C ARG A 549 15.11 -34.49 31.15
N TRP A 550 15.84 -34.25 30.07
CA TRP A 550 16.84 -35.19 29.54
C TRP A 550 18.04 -34.41 28.98
N ARG A 551 18.95 -34.02 29.89
CA ARG A 551 20.38 -33.81 29.62
C ARG A 551 21.15 -34.43 30.78
#